data_AF-A0AA39KLA6-F1
#
_entry.id   AF-A0AA39KLA6-F1
#
_cell.length_a   1.000
_cell.length_b   1.000
_cell.length_c   1.000
_cell.angle_alpha   90.00
_cell.angle_beta   90.00
_cell.angle_gamma   90.00
#
_symmetry.space_group_name_H-M   'P 1'
#
loop_
_entity.id
_entity.type
_entity.pdbx_description
1 polymer ?
#
loop_
_entity_poly.entity_id
_entity_poly.type
_entity_poly.pdbx_seq_one_letter_code
_entity_poly.pdbx_strand_id
1 'polypeptide(L)'
;MKKCNPDGQLMIHSTKMYPTEDCTLFVVLGRVMSGTLEAGQKVRVLGEAYSRADEEDSRVLTVGRLWISEARYQIELSRVPAGNWVLIEGIDRSIVKTSTITDLTVSDDLHIFRPLKFNTQSVIKIAVEPVNPSELPKMLDGLRKVNKSYPLLGTRVEESGEHVVLGTGELYLDCAMHDLRRMYSEIDIKVADPVVAFAETVVETSSLKCFAETPNKRNKLTMIAEPLERGLAEDIEAEHVKITWNKRKLGEFFQTKYDWDLLAARSIWAFGPDSTDPNILVDDDTLPSKVNKT
;
A
#
# COMPACT_ATOMS: atom_id res chain seq x y z
N MET A 1 -5.79 6.87 -22.05
CA MET A 1 -5.47 7.83 -20.96
C MET A 1 -4.91 9.18 -21.44
N LYS A 2 -3.75 9.28 -22.10
CA LYS A 2 -3.12 10.59 -22.44
C LYS A 2 -4.02 11.60 -23.20
N LYS A 3 -4.89 11.11 -24.09
CA LYS A 3 -5.81 11.95 -24.87
C LYS A 3 -7.12 12.30 -24.13
N CYS A 4 -7.33 11.76 -22.92
CA CYS A 4 -8.56 11.92 -22.12
C CYS A 4 -9.85 11.75 -22.93
N ASN A 5 -9.91 10.72 -23.79
CA ASN A 5 -11.04 10.50 -24.68
C ASN A 5 -12.24 9.93 -23.90
N PRO A 6 -13.43 10.56 -23.94
CA PRO A 6 -14.66 10.03 -23.33
C PRO A 6 -15.14 8.70 -23.93
N ASP A 7 -14.81 8.42 -25.20
CA ASP A 7 -15.22 7.18 -25.88
C ASP A 7 -14.13 6.09 -25.84
N GLY A 8 -13.10 6.28 -25.01
CA GLY A 8 -12.05 5.28 -24.82
C GLY A 8 -12.43 4.19 -23.82
N GLN A 9 -11.51 3.24 -23.60
CA GLN A 9 -11.61 2.29 -22.49
C GLN A 9 -11.74 3.04 -21.16
N LEU A 10 -12.70 2.62 -20.33
CA LEU A 10 -12.93 3.18 -19.01
C LEU A 10 -11.72 2.91 -18.13
N MET A 11 -11.15 3.97 -17.59
CA MET A 11 -10.10 3.92 -16.57
C MET A 11 -10.39 5.01 -15.55
N ILE A 12 -10.63 4.62 -14.31
CA ILE A 12 -10.87 5.52 -13.18
C ILE A 12 -9.85 5.23 -12.11
N HIS A 13 -9.29 6.28 -11.52
CA HIS A 13 -8.46 6.15 -10.34
C HIS A 13 -9.26 6.61 -9.12
N SER A 14 -9.49 5.70 -8.17
CA SER A 14 -10.09 6.03 -6.89
C SER A 14 -9.02 6.22 -5.81
N THR A 15 -9.23 7.20 -4.94
CA THR A 15 -8.24 7.56 -3.90
C THR A 15 -8.84 7.76 -2.52
N LYS A 16 -10.14 8.09 -2.45
CA LYS A 16 -10.78 8.42 -1.19
C LYS A 16 -12.16 7.79 -1.12
N MET A 17 -12.54 7.37 0.08
CA MET A 17 -13.88 6.88 0.36
C MET A 17 -14.53 7.80 1.38
N TYR A 18 -15.75 8.23 1.07
CA TYR A 18 -16.56 9.02 1.97
C TYR A 18 -17.65 8.14 2.57
N PRO A 19 -17.80 8.09 3.90
CA PRO A 19 -18.96 7.45 4.50
C PRO A 19 -20.24 8.20 4.10
N THR A 20 -21.33 7.47 3.90
CA THR A 20 -22.67 8.06 3.85
C THR A 20 -23.08 8.57 5.24
N GLU A 21 -24.14 9.37 5.33
CA GLU A 21 -24.66 9.90 6.61
C GLU A 21 -24.99 8.77 7.60
N ASP A 22 -25.49 7.65 7.09
CA ASP A 22 -25.80 6.45 7.87
C ASP A 22 -24.56 5.62 8.26
N CYS A 23 -23.36 5.97 7.77
CA CYS A 23 -22.08 5.28 8.04
C CYS A 23 -22.06 3.77 7.69
N THR A 24 -23.05 3.30 6.93
CA THR A 24 -23.19 1.90 6.51
C THR A 24 -22.48 1.62 5.19
N LEU A 25 -22.54 2.58 4.27
CA LEU A 25 -21.98 2.50 2.93
C LEU A 25 -20.88 3.54 2.76
N PHE A 26 -19.95 3.23 1.86
CA PHE A 26 -18.94 4.17 1.42
C PHE A 26 -19.19 4.53 -0.04
N VAL A 27 -19.08 5.81 -0.32
CA VAL A 27 -19.10 6.35 -1.66
C VAL A 27 -17.65 6.60 -2.07
N VAL A 28 -17.27 6.04 -3.21
CA VAL A 28 -15.89 6.07 -3.68
C VAL A 28 -15.69 7.30 -4.54
N LEU A 29 -14.77 8.17 -4.12
CA LEU A 29 -14.31 9.31 -4.91
C LEU A 29 -13.20 8.85 -5.87
N GLY A 30 -13.46 9.04 -7.15
CA GLY A 30 -12.46 8.80 -8.19
C GLY A 30 -12.49 9.85 -9.29
N ARG A 31 -11.39 9.92 -10.05
CA ARG A 31 -11.30 10.70 -11.27
C ARG A 31 -11.37 9.77 -12.47
N VAL A 32 -12.27 10.07 -13.41
CA VAL A 32 -12.36 9.36 -14.69
C VAL A 32 -11.21 9.84 -15.57
N MET A 33 -10.24 8.98 -15.85
CA MET A 33 -9.05 9.31 -16.65
C MET A 33 -9.29 9.09 -18.15
N SER A 34 -10.17 8.16 -18.49
CA SER A 34 -10.51 7.75 -19.86
C SER A 34 -11.86 7.04 -19.83
N GLY A 35 -12.61 7.12 -20.92
CA GLY A 35 -13.93 6.51 -21.04
C GLY A 35 -15.04 7.31 -20.35
N THR A 36 -16.23 6.72 -20.34
CA THR A 36 -17.42 7.30 -19.70
C THR A 36 -18.02 6.25 -18.78
N LEU A 37 -18.25 6.62 -17.53
CA LEU A 37 -18.88 5.76 -16.54
C LEU A 37 -20.39 5.96 -16.58
N GLU A 38 -21.16 4.88 -16.68
CA GLU A 38 -22.62 4.92 -16.63
C GLU A 38 -23.16 4.27 -15.34
N ALA A 39 -24.24 4.82 -14.80
CA ALA A 39 -24.94 4.24 -13.65
C ALA A 39 -25.53 2.87 -14.01
N GLY A 40 -25.37 1.87 -13.13
CA GLY A 40 -25.79 0.49 -13.40
C GLY A 40 -24.79 -0.35 -14.23
N GLN A 41 -23.70 0.23 -14.72
CA GLN A 41 -22.69 -0.49 -15.49
C GLN A 41 -21.91 -1.49 -14.62
N LYS A 42 -21.57 -2.66 -15.17
CA LYS A 42 -20.64 -3.59 -14.53
C LYS A 42 -19.19 -3.18 -14.83
N VAL A 43 -18.40 -3.05 -13.78
CA VAL A 43 -17.00 -2.62 -13.83
C VAL A 43 -16.11 -3.62 -13.12
N ARG A 44 -14.85 -3.71 -13.55
CA ARG A 44 -13.80 -4.46 -12.85
C ARG A 44 -13.05 -3.50 -11.94
N VAL A 45 -13.00 -3.80 -10.65
CA VAL A 45 -12.22 -3.06 -9.66
C VAL A 45 -10.95 -3.84 -9.38
N LEU A 46 -9.81 -3.17 -9.53
CA LEU A 46 -8.47 -3.69 -9.25
C LEU A 46 -7.96 -3.04 -7.97
N GLY A 47 -7.62 -3.86 -6.97
CA GLY A 47 -6.97 -3.40 -5.75
C GLY A 47 -5.48 -3.10 -5.92
N GLU A 48 -4.80 -2.82 -4.82
CA GLU A 48 -3.38 -2.42 -4.80
C GLU A 48 -2.42 -3.59 -5.01
N ALA A 49 -2.84 -4.81 -4.67
CA ALA A 49 -2.04 -6.02 -4.83
C ALA A 49 -2.21 -6.66 -6.22
N TYR A 50 -3.13 -6.14 -7.05
CA TYR A 50 -3.36 -6.67 -8.39
C TYR A 50 -2.09 -6.61 -9.24
N SER A 51 -1.70 -7.76 -9.78
CA SER A 51 -0.65 -7.87 -10.78
C SER A 51 -1.15 -8.71 -11.95
N ARG A 52 -0.46 -8.67 -13.09
CA ARG A 52 -0.85 -9.52 -14.23
C ARG A 52 -0.72 -11.01 -13.96
N ALA A 53 0.22 -11.37 -13.07
CA ALA A 53 0.44 -12.75 -12.67
C ALA A 53 -0.59 -13.20 -11.63
N ASP A 54 -1.19 -12.26 -10.91
CA ASP A 54 -2.10 -12.50 -9.80
C ASP A 54 -3.35 -11.62 -9.90
N GLU A 55 -4.42 -12.21 -10.42
CA GLU A 55 -5.71 -11.56 -10.59
C GLU A 55 -6.65 -11.69 -9.37
N GLU A 56 -6.19 -12.25 -8.24
CA GLU A 56 -7.03 -12.48 -7.06
C GLU A 56 -7.61 -11.18 -6.48
N ASP A 57 -6.86 -10.08 -6.58
CA ASP A 57 -7.27 -8.75 -6.10
C ASP A 57 -8.11 -7.97 -7.13
N SER A 58 -8.74 -8.68 -8.08
CA SER A 58 -9.69 -8.11 -9.02
C SER A 58 -11.11 -8.63 -8.75
N ARG A 59 -12.08 -7.71 -8.74
CA ARG A 59 -13.50 -8.06 -8.54
C ARG A 59 -14.40 -7.32 -9.51
N VAL A 60 -15.37 -8.04 -10.06
CA VAL A 60 -16.42 -7.44 -10.89
C VAL A 60 -17.55 -6.99 -9.98
N LEU A 61 -17.85 -5.69 -10.01
CA LEU A 61 -18.92 -5.07 -9.24
C LEU A 61 -19.83 -4.27 -10.16
N THR A 62 -21.08 -4.08 -9.73
CA THR A 62 -22.04 -3.25 -10.44
C THR A 62 -22.04 -1.86 -9.81
N VAL A 63 -21.90 -0.84 -10.63
CA VAL A 63 -22.03 0.56 -10.22
C VAL A 63 -23.48 0.81 -9.84
N GLY A 64 -23.71 1.34 -8.65
CA GLY A 64 -25.04 1.80 -8.21
C GLY A 64 -25.38 3.14 -8.85
N ARG A 65 -25.43 4.18 -8.03
CA ARG A 65 -25.62 5.57 -8.46
C ARG A 65 -24.30 6.30 -8.59
N LEU A 66 -24.34 7.37 -9.39
CA LEU A 66 -23.21 8.28 -9.60
C LEU A 66 -23.61 9.68 -9.13
N TRP A 67 -22.69 10.35 -8.47
CA TRP A 67 -22.90 11.74 -8.05
C TRP A 67 -21.71 12.63 -8.36
N ILE A 68 -22.00 13.92 -8.52
CA ILE A 68 -21.02 15.00 -8.37
C ILE A 68 -21.21 15.63 -7.00
N SER A 69 -20.10 15.79 -6.27
CA SER A 69 -20.08 16.39 -4.95
C SER A 69 -19.92 17.90 -5.03
N GLU A 70 -20.87 18.65 -4.47
CA GLU A 70 -20.78 20.09 -4.22
C GLU A 70 -20.59 20.35 -2.71
N ALA A 71 -19.86 19.46 -2.04
CA ALA A 71 -19.62 19.39 -0.59
C ALA A 71 -20.88 19.17 0.26
N ARG A 72 -21.83 20.12 0.28
CA ARG A 72 -23.04 20.07 1.11
C ARG A 72 -24.19 19.30 0.47
N TYR A 73 -24.26 19.31 -0.85
CA TYR A 73 -25.26 18.56 -1.59
C TYR A 73 -24.58 17.78 -2.72
N GLN A 74 -25.28 16.77 -3.21
CA GLN A 74 -24.80 15.88 -4.24
C GLN A 74 -25.80 15.89 -5.39
N ILE A 75 -25.31 15.98 -6.62
CA ILE A 75 -26.14 15.96 -7.83
C ILE A 75 -26.00 14.57 -8.44
N GLU A 76 -27.10 13.84 -8.53
CA GLU A 76 -27.13 12.52 -9.16
C GLU A 76 -27.02 12.65 -10.68
N LEU A 77 -26.20 11.79 -11.29
CA LEU A 77 -25.97 11.75 -12.73
C LEU A 77 -26.16 10.35 -13.28
N SER A 78 -26.59 10.28 -14.53
CA SER A 78 -26.67 9.03 -15.29
C SER A 78 -25.32 8.58 -15.85
N ARG A 79 -24.46 9.54 -16.24
CA ARG A 79 -23.13 9.26 -16.80
C ARG A 79 -22.12 10.35 -16.46
N VAL A 80 -20.85 9.96 -16.36
CA VAL A 80 -19.72 10.88 -16.13
C VAL A 80 -18.60 10.63 -17.14
N PRO A 81 -18.28 11.60 -18.01
CA PRO A 81 -17.21 11.44 -19.00
C PRO A 81 -15.83 11.69 -18.41
N ALA A 82 -14.79 11.27 -19.14
CA ALA A 82 -13.39 11.48 -18.82
C ALA A 82 -13.05 12.94 -18.46
N GLY A 83 -12.14 13.10 -17.50
CA GLY A 83 -11.67 14.37 -16.98
C GLY A 83 -12.28 14.75 -15.63
N ASN A 84 -13.52 14.32 -15.38
CA ASN A 84 -14.32 14.71 -14.21
C ASN A 84 -14.07 13.83 -12.99
N TRP A 85 -14.42 14.37 -11.83
CA TRP A 85 -14.49 13.63 -10.57
C TRP A 85 -15.91 13.09 -10.38
N VAL A 86 -15.99 11.89 -9.80
CA VAL A 86 -17.25 11.20 -9.58
C VAL A 86 -17.23 10.50 -8.22
N LEU A 87 -18.39 10.53 -7.58
CA LEU A 87 -18.73 9.71 -6.43
C LEU A 87 -19.49 8.48 -6.91
N ILE A 88 -18.98 7.30 -6.59
CA ILE A 88 -19.49 6.01 -7.09
C ILE A 88 -20.04 5.18 -5.93
N GLU A 89 -21.29 4.76 -6.01
CA GLU A 89 -21.92 3.83 -5.07
C GLU A 89 -21.71 2.36 -5.48
N GLY A 90 -21.65 1.46 -4.49
CA GLY A 90 -21.78 0.01 -4.69
C GLY A 90 -20.46 -0.73 -4.98
N ILE A 91 -19.35 -0.02 -5.08
CA ILE A 91 -18.02 -0.58 -5.36
C ILE A 91 -17.08 -0.60 -4.15
N ASP A 92 -17.57 -0.24 -2.96
CA ASP A 92 -16.78 -0.03 -1.75
C ASP A 92 -16.20 -1.32 -1.15
N ARG A 93 -16.87 -2.46 -1.33
CA ARG A 93 -16.51 -3.71 -0.64
C ARG A 93 -15.12 -4.24 -0.99
N SER A 94 -14.66 -4.02 -2.21
CA SER A 94 -13.35 -4.49 -2.67
C SER A 94 -12.22 -3.48 -2.45
N ILE A 95 -12.55 -2.25 -2.09
CA ILE A 95 -11.57 -1.16 -2.02
C ILE A 95 -11.19 -0.95 -0.55
N VAL A 96 -9.90 -0.92 -0.27
CA VAL A 96 -9.37 -0.59 1.05
C VAL A 96 -8.89 0.86 1.08
N LYS A 97 -7.99 1.27 0.18
CA LYS A 97 -7.48 2.65 0.13
C LYS A 97 -7.60 3.22 -1.28
N THR A 98 -6.78 2.74 -2.19
CA THR A 98 -6.86 3.10 -3.61
C THR A 98 -7.35 1.93 -4.43
N SER A 99 -7.91 2.25 -5.59
CA SER A 99 -8.21 1.23 -6.60
C SER A 99 -8.20 1.82 -7.99
N THR A 100 -8.08 0.93 -8.97
CA THR A 100 -8.23 1.23 -10.39
C THR A 100 -9.48 0.55 -10.89
N ILE A 101 -10.41 1.32 -11.47
CA ILE A 101 -11.67 0.79 -11.99
C ILE A 101 -11.62 0.82 -13.50
N THR A 102 -11.99 -0.29 -14.13
CA THR A 102 -11.90 -0.50 -15.57
C THR A 102 -13.15 -1.15 -16.12
N ASP A 103 -13.34 -1.11 -17.43
CA ASP A 103 -14.35 -1.93 -18.10
C ASP A 103 -14.04 -3.43 -17.96
N LEU A 104 -15.07 -4.25 -18.21
CA LEU A 104 -14.96 -5.72 -18.29
C LEU A 104 -14.15 -6.20 -19.50
N THR A 105 -14.01 -5.37 -20.52
CA THR A 105 -13.25 -5.71 -21.72
C THR A 105 -11.76 -5.72 -21.39
N VAL A 106 -11.26 -6.93 -21.15
CA VAL A 106 -9.86 -7.21 -20.84
C VAL A 106 -9.01 -6.86 -22.06
N SER A 107 -8.35 -5.71 -22.01
CA SER A 107 -7.12 -5.51 -22.79
C SER A 107 -6.02 -6.32 -22.12
N ASP A 108 -5.24 -7.10 -22.89
CA ASP A 108 -4.11 -7.92 -22.40
C ASP A 108 -3.04 -7.14 -21.61
N ASP A 109 -3.12 -5.80 -21.61
CA ASP A 109 -2.13 -4.91 -21.04
C ASP A 109 -2.63 -4.06 -19.83
N LEU A 110 -3.49 -4.63 -18.98
CA LEU A 110 -4.03 -3.93 -17.81
C LEU A 110 -2.98 -3.73 -16.70
N HIS A 111 -3.00 -2.54 -16.09
CA HIS A 111 -2.17 -2.18 -14.93
C HIS A 111 -2.96 -1.29 -13.98
N ILE A 112 -2.57 -1.32 -12.71
CA ILE A 112 -3.08 -0.40 -11.70
C ILE A 112 -2.35 0.94 -11.73
N PHE A 113 -3.04 1.97 -11.25
CA PHE A 113 -2.37 3.20 -10.83
C PHE A 113 -1.47 2.91 -9.61
N ARG A 114 -0.40 3.68 -9.47
CA ARG A 114 0.47 3.55 -8.30
C ARG A 114 -0.31 3.86 -7.03
N PRO A 115 -0.08 3.10 -5.94
CA PRO A 115 -0.67 3.42 -4.64
C PRO A 115 -0.21 4.80 -4.17
N LEU A 116 -0.95 5.38 -3.21
CA LEU A 116 -0.64 6.69 -2.67
C LEU A 116 0.70 6.65 -1.92
N LYS A 117 1.70 7.35 -2.45
CA LYS A 117 2.93 7.66 -1.71
C LYS A 117 2.66 8.88 -0.83
N PHE A 118 2.78 8.68 0.47
CA PHE A 118 2.64 9.76 1.45
C PHE A 118 4.01 10.36 1.78
N ASN A 119 4.01 11.64 2.16
CA ASN A 119 5.21 12.33 2.62
C ASN A 119 5.59 11.95 4.06
N THR A 120 4.66 11.35 4.80
CA THR A 120 4.81 11.00 6.21
C THR A 120 4.47 9.54 6.43
N GLN A 121 5.16 8.89 7.35
CA GLN A 121 4.85 7.54 7.78
C GLN A 121 3.97 7.56 9.05
N SER A 122 3.22 6.49 9.26
CA SER A 122 2.40 6.30 10.46
C SER A 122 3.23 5.68 11.57
N VAL A 123 3.77 6.53 12.45
CA VAL A 123 4.73 6.15 13.48
C VAL A 123 4.07 5.85 14.83
N ILE A 124 2.98 6.55 15.15
CA ILE A 124 2.29 6.39 16.44
C ILE A 124 1.44 5.13 16.40
N LYS A 125 1.70 4.23 17.34
CA LYS A 125 1.06 2.94 17.56
C LYS A 125 0.15 3.02 18.79
N ILE A 126 -1.10 2.66 18.62
CA ILE A 126 -2.08 2.52 19.71
C ILE A 126 -2.64 1.11 19.70
N ALA A 127 -2.69 0.45 20.86
CA ALA A 127 -3.41 -0.79 21.03
C ALA A 127 -4.88 -0.51 21.42
N VAL A 128 -5.79 -1.26 20.81
CA VAL A 128 -7.23 -1.03 20.87
C VAL A 128 -7.93 -2.34 21.18
N GLU A 129 -8.78 -2.33 22.20
CA GLU A 129 -9.58 -3.49 22.60
C GLU A 129 -11.01 -3.07 22.96
N PRO A 130 -12.03 -3.90 22.69
CA PRO A 130 -13.37 -3.59 23.15
C PRO A 130 -13.46 -3.76 24.68
N VAL A 131 -14.26 -2.94 25.34
CA VAL A 131 -14.52 -3.13 26.78
C VAL A 131 -15.21 -4.47 27.03
N ASN A 132 -16.17 -4.81 26.15
CA ASN A 132 -16.90 -6.07 26.14
C ASN A 132 -16.36 -7.00 25.04
N PRO A 133 -15.75 -8.16 25.39
CA PRO A 133 -15.20 -9.08 24.39
C PRO A 133 -16.22 -9.62 23.38
N SER A 134 -17.49 -9.71 23.76
CA SER A 134 -18.58 -10.15 22.87
C SER A 134 -18.80 -9.23 21.66
N GLU A 135 -18.32 -7.98 21.73
CA GLU A 135 -18.52 -6.96 20.69
C GLU A 135 -17.31 -6.82 19.75
N LEU A 136 -16.32 -7.72 19.87
CA LEU A 136 -15.15 -7.76 19.00
C LEU A 136 -15.47 -7.74 17.49
N PRO A 137 -16.50 -8.46 16.99
CA PRO A 137 -16.84 -8.41 15.57
C PRO A 137 -17.28 -7.02 15.09
N LYS A 138 -17.97 -6.25 15.96
CA LYS A 138 -18.38 -4.87 15.64
C LYS A 138 -17.17 -3.94 15.60
N MET A 139 -16.22 -4.12 16.53
CA MET A 139 -14.97 -3.36 16.52
C MET A 139 -14.16 -3.64 15.26
N LEU A 140 -14.06 -4.90 14.83
CA LEU A 140 -13.36 -5.28 13.61
C LEU A 140 -14.00 -4.69 12.35
N ASP A 141 -15.33 -4.67 12.27
CA ASP A 141 -16.04 -3.98 11.19
C ASP A 141 -15.77 -2.47 11.22
N GLY A 142 -15.84 -1.85 12.40
CA GLY A 142 -15.48 -0.46 12.61
C GLY A 142 -14.05 -0.13 12.17
N LEU A 143 -13.06 -0.92 12.59
CA LEU A 143 -11.65 -0.74 12.21
C LEU A 143 -11.45 -0.84 10.69
N ARG A 144 -12.16 -1.76 10.02
CA ARG A 144 -12.16 -1.84 8.54
C ARG A 144 -12.72 -0.55 7.93
N LYS A 145 -13.81 -0.01 8.46
CA LYS A 145 -14.41 1.25 7.98
C LYS A 145 -13.53 2.48 8.21
N VAL A 146 -12.85 2.57 9.36
CA VAL A 146 -11.90 3.66 9.62
C VAL A 146 -10.69 3.55 8.69
N ASN A 147 -10.16 2.34 8.45
CA ASN A 147 -9.07 2.11 7.50
C ASN A 147 -9.43 2.54 6.07
N LYS A 148 -10.71 2.42 5.68
CA LYS A 148 -11.23 2.93 4.40
C LYS A 148 -11.28 4.46 4.32
N SER A 149 -11.60 5.12 5.42
CA SER A 149 -11.79 6.57 5.49
C SER A 149 -10.47 7.33 5.57
N TYR A 150 -9.50 6.74 6.27
CA TYR A 150 -8.23 7.35 6.64
C TYR A 150 -7.07 6.71 5.87
N PRO A 151 -6.55 7.36 4.80
CA PRO A 151 -5.59 6.72 3.90
C PRO A 151 -4.26 6.31 4.56
N LEU A 152 -3.82 7.05 5.57
CA LEU A 152 -2.58 6.79 6.30
C LEU A 152 -2.77 5.82 7.49
N LEU A 153 -4.00 5.48 7.84
CA LEU A 153 -4.22 4.57 8.95
C LEU A 153 -3.72 3.18 8.58
N GLY A 154 -3.01 2.54 9.51
CA GLY A 154 -2.64 1.13 9.40
C GLY A 154 -3.33 0.36 10.53
N THR A 155 -4.04 -0.71 10.20
CA THR A 155 -4.61 -1.60 11.22
C THR A 155 -3.95 -2.96 11.10
N ARG A 156 -3.35 -3.47 12.17
CA ARG A 156 -2.71 -4.79 12.20
C ARG A 156 -3.13 -5.55 13.44
N VAL A 157 -3.09 -6.87 13.37
CA VAL A 157 -3.26 -7.76 14.53
C VAL A 157 -1.87 -8.30 14.86
N GLU A 158 -1.41 -8.06 16.08
CA GLU A 158 -0.13 -8.61 16.55
C GLU A 158 -0.29 -10.09 16.91
N GLU A 159 0.82 -10.82 17.05
CA GLU A 159 0.80 -12.24 17.43
C GLU A 159 0.18 -12.48 18.83
N SER A 160 0.19 -11.46 19.69
CA SER A 160 -0.48 -11.47 20.99
C SER A 160 -2.01 -11.49 20.87
N GLY A 161 -2.56 -11.22 19.69
CA GLY A 161 -4.00 -11.04 19.45
C GLY A 161 -4.49 -9.61 19.66
N GLU A 162 -3.61 -8.68 20.04
CA GLU A 162 -3.97 -7.28 20.21
C GLU A 162 -4.18 -6.59 18.86
N HIS A 163 -5.23 -5.76 18.78
CA HIS A 163 -5.47 -4.92 17.61
C HIS A 163 -4.71 -3.61 17.74
N VAL A 164 -3.88 -3.33 16.74
CA VAL A 164 -3.01 -2.17 16.71
C VAL A 164 -3.43 -1.24 15.59
N VAL A 165 -3.52 0.05 15.92
CA VAL A 165 -3.79 1.13 14.99
C VAL A 165 -2.55 2.03 14.90
N LEU A 166 -2.08 2.24 13.68
CA LEU A 166 -0.97 3.10 13.32
C LEU A 166 -1.49 4.40 12.72
N GLY A 167 -1.00 5.53 13.19
CA GLY A 167 -1.34 6.86 12.70
C GLY A 167 -0.14 7.81 12.70
N THR A 168 -0.33 8.98 12.10
CA THR A 168 0.74 9.98 11.95
C THR A 168 1.00 10.80 13.21
N GLY A 169 -0.02 11.00 14.05
CA GLY A 169 0.08 11.85 15.24
C GLY A 169 -1.15 11.77 16.13
N GLU A 170 -1.11 12.51 17.24
CA GLU A 170 -2.15 12.50 18.28
C GLU A 170 -3.51 12.93 17.75
N LEU A 171 -3.60 14.11 17.12
CA LEU A 171 -4.86 14.61 16.57
C LEU A 171 -5.47 13.67 15.51
N TYR A 172 -4.60 13.06 14.70
CA TYR A 172 -5.04 12.11 13.67
C TYR A 172 -5.69 10.88 14.30
N LEU A 173 -5.07 10.35 15.35
CA LEU A 173 -5.58 9.20 16.08
C LEU A 173 -6.80 9.56 16.93
N ASP A 174 -6.87 10.76 17.51
CA ASP A 174 -8.05 11.21 18.25
C ASP A 174 -9.29 11.27 17.34
N CYS A 175 -9.18 11.86 16.15
CA CYS A 175 -10.27 11.84 15.16
C CYS A 175 -10.63 10.42 14.72
N ALA A 176 -9.64 9.58 14.42
CA ALA A 176 -9.88 8.19 14.01
C ALA A 176 -10.58 7.37 15.11
N MET A 177 -10.22 7.56 16.38
CA MET A 177 -10.85 6.90 17.52
C MET A 177 -12.24 7.47 17.82
N HIS A 178 -12.44 8.77 17.63
CA HIS A 178 -13.75 9.39 17.71
C HIS A 178 -14.69 8.75 16.67
N ASP A 179 -14.28 8.64 15.42
CA ASP A 179 -15.09 8.06 14.35
C ASP A 179 -15.35 6.58 14.57
N LEU A 180 -14.35 5.84 15.06
CA LEU A 180 -14.50 4.44 15.44
C LEU A 180 -15.60 4.28 16.51
N ARG A 181 -15.51 5.05 17.60
CA ARG A 181 -16.42 4.96 18.76
C ARG A 181 -17.82 5.50 18.47
N ARG A 182 -17.93 6.62 17.75
CA ARG A 182 -19.20 7.35 17.57
C ARG A 182 -19.90 7.05 16.25
N MET A 183 -19.17 6.88 15.16
CA MET A 183 -19.79 6.76 13.82
C MET A 183 -19.97 5.30 13.39
N TYR A 184 -18.97 4.44 13.61
CA TYR A 184 -18.97 3.13 12.96
C TYR A 184 -19.38 1.97 13.86
N SER A 185 -18.90 1.97 15.10
CA SER A 185 -19.02 0.79 15.97
C SER A 185 -19.96 0.99 17.15
N GLU A 186 -20.23 2.24 17.56
CA GLU A 186 -21.09 2.59 18.70
C GLU A 186 -20.80 1.75 19.97
N ILE A 187 -19.54 1.43 20.20
CA ILE A 187 -19.07 0.60 21.33
C ILE A 187 -18.04 1.35 22.17
N ASP A 188 -17.96 0.94 23.44
CA ASP A 188 -16.91 1.38 24.34
C ASP A 188 -15.62 0.62 24.06
N ILE A 189 -14.57 1.37 23.77
CA ILE A 189 -13.26 0.87 23.35
C ILE A 189 -12.20 1.33 24.33
N LYS A 190 -11.46 0.37 24.90
CA LYS A 190 -10.25 0.61 25.69
C LYS A 190 -9.11 0.93 24.74
N VAL A 191 -8.42 2.01 25.05
CA VAL A 191 -7.28 2.50 24.29
C VAL A 191 -6.08 2.49 25.22
N ALA A 192 -5.01 1.82 24.82
CA ALA A 192 -3.74 1.85 25.54
C ALA A 192 -2.98 3.15 25.28
N ASP A 193 -1.98 3.43 26.11
CA ASP A 193 -1.13 4.59 25.92
C ASP A 193 -0.40 4.52 24.56
N PRO A 194 -0.30 5.64 23.84
CA PRO A 194 0.35 5.66 22.53
C PRO A 194 1.85 5.38 22.66
N VAL A 195 2.32 4.42 21.87
CA VAL A 195 3.74 4.05 21.75
C VAL A 195 4.19 4.36 20.31
N VAL A 196 5.49 4.37 20.04
CA VAL A 196 6.02 4.53 18.69
C VAL A 196 6.40 3.17 18.08
N ALA A 197 6.30 3.06 16.76
CA ALA A 197 6.91 1.96 16.03
C ALA A 197 8.44 2.13 16.04
N PHE A 198 9.15 1.10 16.51
CA PHE A 198 10.61 1.05 16.48
C PHE A 198 11.07 0.41 15.16
N ALA A 199 12.24 0.86 14.69
CA ALA A 199 12.97 0.21 13.61
C ALA A 199 14.32 -0.29 14.15
N GLU A 200 14.87 -1.32 13.52
CA GLU A 200 16.14 -1.93 13.89
C GLU A 200 17.23 -1.52 12.90
N THR A 201 18.46 -1.37 13.38
CA THR A 201 19.61 -1.04 12.54
C THR A 201 20.87 -1.70 13.09
N VAL A 202 21.85 -1.92 12.23
CA VAL A 202 23.18 -2.43 12.58
C VAL A 202 24.19 -1.29 12.56
N VAL A 203 25.12 -1.28 13.51
CA VAL A 203 26.15 -0.22 13.64
C VAL A 203 27.52 -0.71 13.18
N GLU A 204 27.79 -2.00 13.32
CA GLU A 204 29.06 -2.61 12.96
C GLU A 204 28.82 -3.87 12.11
N THR A 205 29.81 -4.20 11.27
CA THR A 205 29.82 -5.43 10.49
C THR A 205 29.79 -6.66 11.40
N SER A 206 29.01 -7.66 11.01
CA SER A 206 28.96 -8.94 11.71
C SER A 206 30.35 -9.58 11.84
N SER A 207 30.76 -9.93 13.06
CA SER A 207 32.07 -10.53 13.34
C SER A 207 32.26 -11.94 12.79
N LEU A 208 31.16 -12.68 12.64
CA LEU A 208 31.13 -14.05 12.13
C LEU A 208 30.16 -14.13 10.96
N LYS A 209 30.53 -14.92 9.94
CA LYS A 209 29.63 -15.25 8.84
C LYS A 209 28.56 -16.21 9.36
N CYS A 210 27.33 -15.73 9.46
CA CYS A 210 26.20 -16.56 9.85
C CYS A 210 25.84 -17.51 8.72
N PHE A 211 25.45 -18.75 9.06
CA PHE A 211 24.97 -19.71 8.08
C PHE A 211 23.66 -20.35 8.53
N ALA A 212 22.77 -20.60 7.56
CA ALA A 212 21.52 -21.32 7.74
C ALA A 212 21.49 -22.52 6.80
N GLU A 213 21.13 -23.69 7.32
CA GLU A 213 20.98 -24.92 6.53
C GLU A 213 19.50 -25.29 6.47
N THR A 214 19.04 -25.70 5.29
CA THR A 214 17.67 -26.17 5.12
C THR A 214 17.44 -27.49 5.88
N PRO A 215 16.20 -27.82 6.29
CA PRO A 215 15.92 -29.07 7.02
C PRO A 215 16.36 -30.33 6.28
N ASN A 216 16.40 -30.29 4.94
CA ASN A 216 16.89 -31.38 4.10
C ASN A 216 18.43 -31.45 3.99
N LYS A 217 19.16 -30.52 4.63
CA LYS A 217 20.62 -30.37 4.62
C LYS A 217 21.27 -30.25 3.24
N ARG A 218 20.51 -29.88 2.22
CA ARG A 218 21.03 -29.73 0.85
C ARG A 218 21.49 -28.32 0.53
N ASN A 219 20.86 -27.32 1.14
CA ASN A 219 21.15 -25.93 0.87
C ASN A 219 21.72 -25.27 2.12
N LYS A 220 22.77 -24.48 1.92
CA LYS A 220 23.40 -23.68 2.96
C LYS A 220 23.48 -22.24 2.47
N LEU A 221 22.89 -21.32 3.21
CA LEU A 221 22.95 -19.88 2.95
C LEU A 221 23.92 -19.26 3.95
N THR A 222 24.81 -18.40 3.49
CA THR A 222 25.75 -17.65 4.33
C THR A 222 25.58 -16.16 4.09
N MET A 223 25.44 -15.38 5.16
CA MET A 223 25.22 -13.94 5.06
C MET A 223 26.05 -13.21 6.13
N ILE A 224 26.41 -11.97 5.79
CA ILE A 224 26.94 -10.96 6.71
C ILE A 224 26.02 -9.75 6.68
N ALA A 225 25.95 -9.02 7.78
CA ALA A 225 25.21 -7.76 7.87
C ALA A 225 26.20 -6.63 8.11
N GLU A 226 26.07 -5.56 7.35
CA GLU A 226 26.92 -4.36 7.43
C GLU A 226 26.03 -3.11 7.46
N PRO A 227 26.43 -2.06 8.19
CA PRO A 227 25.71 -0.79 8.16
C PRO A 227 25.80 -0.16 6.77
N LEU A 228 24.68 0.36 6.26
CA LEU A 228 24.68 1.13 5.02
C LEU A 228 25.39 2.48 5.19
N GLU A 229 25.90 3.04 4.10
CA GLU A 229 26.45 4.39 4.12
C GLU A 229 25.40 5.44 4.48
N ARG A 230 25.86 6.51 5.13
CA ARG A 230 24.98 7.63 5.52
C ARG A 230 24.32 8.24 4.28
N GLY A 231 23.01 8.40 4.35
CA GLY A 231 22.18 8.97 3.27
C GLY A 231 21.80 7.98 2.17
N LEU A 232 22.32 6.74 2.16
CA LEU A 232 21.88 5.73 1.19
C LEU A 232 20.45 5.26 1.48
N ALA A 233 20.12 5.04 2.75
CA ALA A 233 18.76 4.73 3.19
C ALA A 233 17.74 5.80 2.73
N GLU A 234 18.06 7.08 2.97
CA GLU A 234 17.20 8.21 2.58
C GLU A 234 16.99 8.30 1.06
N ASP A 235 18.03 8.01 0.28
CA ASP A 235 17.95 7.98 -1.18
C ASP A 235 17.06 6.87 -1.73
N ILE A 236 17.06 5.71 -1.07
CA ILE A 236 16.21 4.58 -1.43
C ILE A 236 14.74 4.91 -1.13
N GLU A 237 14.46 5.44 0.07
CA GLU A 237 13.11 5.87 0.46
C GLU A 237 12.58 7.02 -0.41
N ALA A 238 13.45 7.95 -0.80
CA ALA A 238 13.15 9.04 -1.73
C ALA A 238 12.93 8.56 -3.17
N GLU A 239 13.11 7.27 -3.47
CA GLU A 239 13.02 6.69 -4.82
C GLU A 239 14.04 7.27 -5.83
N HIS A 240 15.16 7.82 -5.36
CA HIS A 240 16.28 8.21 -6.22
C HIS A 240 16.94 6.98 -6.86
N VAL A 241 16.81 5.82 -6.21
CA VAL A 241 17.26 4.51 -6.68
C VAL A 241 16.08 3.57 -6.76
N LYS A 242 16.02 2.76 -7.83
CA LYS A 242 15.00 1.74 -7.99
C LYS A 242 15.62 0.45 -8.48
N ILE A 243 15.24 -0.67 -7.87
CA ILE A 243 15.66 -2.00 -8.31
C ILE A 243 15.18 -2.35 -9.72
N THR A 244 14.12 -1.69 -10.20
CA THR A 244 13.59 -1.86 -11.56
C THR A 244 14.47 -1.24 -12.65
N TRP A 245 15.48 -0.45 -12.29
CA TRP A 245 16.43 0.08 -13.26
C TRP A 245 17.36 -1.01 -13.79
N ASN A 246 17.93 -0.76 -14.98
CA ASN A 246 18.97 -1.62 -15.52
C ASN A 246 20.16 -1.66 -14.55
N LYS A 247 20.69 -2.87 -14.28
CA LYS A 247 21.87 -3.11 -13.43
C LYS A 247 23.07 -2.22 -13.76
N ARG A 248 23.23 -1.82 -15.03
CA ARG A 248 24.28 -0.87 -15.42
C ARG A 248 24.07 0.51 -14.79
N LYS A 249 22.86 1.06 -14.92
CA LYS A 249 22.49 2.38 -14.38
C LYS A 249 22.51 2.35 -12.84
N LEU A 250 22.05 1.24 -12.26
CA LEU A 250 22.15 1.01 -10.82
C LEU A 250 23.62 1.04 -10.38
N GLY A 251 24.48 0.28 -11.03
CA GLY A 251 25.91 0.25 -10.74
C GLY A 251 26.58 1.62 -10.85
N GLU A 252 26.30 2.37 -11.92
CA GLU A 252 26.83 3.73 -12.13
C GLU A 252 26.41 4.69 -11.00
N PHE A 253 25.18 4.55 -10.47
CA PHE A 253 24.69 5.36 -9.35
C PHE A 253 25.48 5.08 -8.05
N PHE A 254 25.60 3.80 -7.67
CA PHE A 254 26.30 3.40 -6.45
C PHE A 254 27.80 3.72 -6.52
N GLN A 255 28.42 3.53 -7.69
CA GLN A 255 29.82 3.90 -7.90
C GLN A 255 30.06 5.40 -7.79
N THR A 256 29.19 6.23 -8.41
CA THR A 256 29.42 7.67 -8.46
C THR A 256 29.12 8.37 -7.14
N LYS A 257 28.08 7.92 -6.41
CA LYS A 257 27.60 8.61 -5.20
C LYS A 257 28.17 8.05 -3.90
N TYR A 258 28.45 6.75 -3.85
CA TYR A 258 28.86 6.04 -2.63
C TYR A 258 30.21 5.32 -2.76
N ASP A 259 30.91 5.47 -3.88
CA ASP A 259 32.23 4.85 -4.16
C ASP A 259 32.22 3.32 -4.02
N TRP A 260 31.09 2.69 -4.38
CA TRP A 260 30.98 1.23 -4.39
C TRP A 260 31.79 0.60 -5.53
N ASP A 261 32.35 -0.58 -5.27
CA ASP A 261 32.95 -1.39 -6.32
C ASP A 261 31.90 -1.81 -7.36
N LEU A 262 32.29 -1.81 -8.64
CA LEU A 262 31.42 -2.12 -9.76
C LEU A 262 30.88 -3.56 -9.68
N LEU A 263 31.65 -4.49 -9.13
CA LEU A 263 31.24 -5.88 -8.92
C LEU A 263 30.10 -5.97 -7.89
N ALA A 264 30.27 -5.35 -6.73
CA ALA A 264 29.26 -5.29 -5.67
C ALA A 264 28.00 -4.53 -6.11
N ALA A 265 28.17 -3.40 -6.77
CA ALA A 265 27.05 -2.57 -7.23
C ALA A 265 26.19 -3.26 -8.30
N ARG A 266 26.77 -4.22 -9.05
CA ARG A 266 26.04 -5.05 -10.04
C ARG A 266 25.40 -6.30 -9.44
N SER A 267 25.85 -6.71 -8.26
CA SER A 267 25.37 -7.90 -7.55
C SER A 267 24.28 -7.59 -6.53
N ILE A 268 23.69 -6.39 -6.57
CA ILE A 268 22.47 -6.05 -5.82
C ILE A 268 21.30 -6.89 -6.36
N TRP A 269 20.61 -7.59 -5.46
CA TRP A 269 19.47 -8.46 -5.79
C TRP A 269 18.13 -7.80 -5.49
N ALA A 270 18.01 -7.17 -4.33
CA ALA A 270 16.75 -6.59 -3.87
C ALA A 270 16.98 -5.45 -2.88
N PHE A 271 15.97 -4.58 -2.79
CA PHE A 271 15.75 -3.72 -1.62
C PHE A 271 14.64 -4.32 -0.76
N GLY A 272 14.64 -4.07 0.55
CA GLY A 272 13.63 -4.65 1.43
C GLY A 272 13.40 -3.86 2.72
N PRO A 273 12.33 -4.18 3.48
CA PRO A 273 11.35 -5.25 3.21
C PRO A 273 10.46 -5.05 1.97
N ASP A 274 10.02 -3.84 1.68
CA ASP A 274 9.38 -3.48 0.40
C ASP A 274 10.40 -2.95 -0.63
N SER A 275 9.97 -2.81 -1.88
CA SER A 275 10.86 -2.44 -3.01
C SER A 275 11.57 -1.07 -2.90
N THR A 276 11.19 -0.24 -1.92
CA THR A 276 11.69 1.11 -1.67
C THR A 276 12.15 1.31 -0.23
N ASP A 277 12.30 0.24 0.53
CA ASP A 277 12.70 0.30 1.93
C ASP A 277 14.22 0.28 2.11
N PRO A 278 14.74 0.76 3.25
CA PRO A 278 16.14 1.12 3.43
C PRO A 278 17.10 -0.06 3.69
N ASN A 279 16.84 -1.26 3.15
CA ASN A 279 17.78 -2.39 3.21
C ASN A 279 18.19 -2.85 1.82
N ILE A 280 19.39 -3.40 1.69
CA ILE A 280 19.93 -3.90 0.42
C ILE A 280 20.42 -5.33 0.61
N LEU A 281 20.04 -6.21 -0.32
CA LEU A 281 20.64 -7.54 -0.45
C LEU A 281 21.67 -7.54 -1.57
N VAL A 282 22.93 -7.81 -1.21
CA VAL A 282 24.07 -7.87 -2.14
C VAL A 282 24.67 -9.27 -2.14
N ASP A 283 24.94 -9.79 -3.33
CA ASP A 283 25.71 -11.02 -3.52
C ASP A 283 27.21 -10.69 -3.59
N ASP A 284 27.91 -10.91 -2.48
CA ASP A 284 29.36 -10.66 -2.35
C ASP A 284 30.21 -11.82 -2.89
N ASP A 285 29.60 -12.97 -3.23
CA ASP A 285 30.29 -14.08 -3.88
C ASP A 285 30.44 -13.77 -5.38
N THR A 286 31.44 -12.92 -5.67
CA THR A 286 31.85 -12.52 -7.03
C THR A 286 33.13 -13.23 -7.49
N LEU A 287 33.76 -14.03 -6.62
CA LEU A 287 34.91 -14.86 -6.99
C LEU A 287 34.46 -16.07 -7.83
N PRO A 288 34.92 -16.22 -9.09
CA PRO A 288 34.54 -17.33 -9.98
C PRO A 288 34.88 -18.72 -9.42
N SER A 289 35.79 -18.80 -8.44
CA SER A 289 36.17 -20.05 -7.77
C SER A 289 35.12 -20.57 -6.79
N LYS A 290 34.14 -19.75 -6.39
CA LYS A 290 33.09 -20.11 -5.41
C LYS A 290 31.70 -20.24 -6.02
N VAL A 291 31.53 -19.93 -7.31
CA VAL A 291 30.20 -19.71 -7.89
C VAL A 291 30.02 -20.50 -9.18
N ASN A 292 29.07 -21.44 -9.20
CA ASN A 292 28.51 -22.00 -10.42
C ASN A 292 27.31 -21.13 -10.85
N LYS A 293 27.58 -20.01 -11.54
CA LYS A 293 26.55 -19.23 -12.25
C LYS A 293 26.36 -19.87 -13.63
N THR A 294 25.57 -20.95 -13.70
CA THR A 294 24.98 -21.46 -14.94
C THR A 294 23.66 -20.78 -15.23
#